data_AF-A0A9P7FR89-F1
#
_entry.id   AF-A0A9P7FR89-F1
#
_cell.length_a   1.000
_cell.length_b   1.000
_cell.length_c   1.000
_cell.angle_alpha   90.00
_cell.angle_beta   90.00
_cell.angle_gamma   90.00
#
_symmetry.space_group_name_H-M   'P 1'
#
loop_
_entity.id
_entity.type
_entity.pdbx_description
1 polymer ?
#
loop_
_entity_poly.entity_id
_entity_poly.type
_entity_poly.pdbx_seq_one_letter_code
_entity_poly.pdbx_strand_id
1 'polypeptide(L)'
;SYLLPLASQLGIFQIRDDLMNLDSTEYAQQKGFAEDLTEGKFSFPVIHGISADPYNMLLLDVLRQKTSDVALKISAVEYIRHDTKSFAYTVSVLDVLERRLRHEVERLGGNVILERIIDFLHIESLGSA
;
A
#
# COMPACT_ATOMS: atom_id res chain seq x y z
N SER A 1 -15.70 -21.31 6.35
CA SER A 1 -14.55 -21.53 7.25
C SER A 1 -14.09 -20.19 7.80
N TYR A 2 -14.00 -20.04 9.13
CA TYR A 2 -13.64 -18.77 9.81
C TYR A 2 -12.21 -18.26 9.51
N LEU A 3 -11.41 -19.03 8.77
CA LEU A 3 -10.05 -18.67 8.36
C LEU A 3 -10.01 -17.69 7.17
N LEU A 4 -11.04 -17.70 6.30
CA LEU A 4 -11.08 -16.84 5.12
C LEU A 4 -11.17 -15.33 5.47
N PRO A 5 -12.02 -14.92 6.43
CA PRO A 5 -12.07 -13.53 6.89
C PRO A 5 -10.75 -13.06 7.51
N LEU A 6 -10.11 -13.92 8.32
CA LEU A 6 -8.86 -13.59 9.02
C LEU A 6 -7.69 -13.42 8.04
N ALA A 7 -7.57 -14.30 7.04
CA ALA A 7 -6.56 -14.19 6.00
C ALA A 7 -6.77 -12.95 5.11
N SER A 8 -8.04 -12.62 4.81
CA SER A 8 -8.38 -11.41 4.05
C SER A 8 -8.02 -10.14 4.82
N GLN A 9 -8.20 -10.14 6.14
CA GLN A 9 -7.79 -9.04 7.01
C GLN A 9 -6.28 -8.83 6.97
N LEU A 10 -5.48 -9.88 7.17
CA LEU A 10 -4.01 -9.79 7.13
C LEU A 10 -3.50 -9.21 5.79
N GLY A 11 -4.14 -9.56 4.68
CA GLY A 11 -3.82 -9.01 3.36
C GLY A 11 -4.08 -7.50 3.25
N ILE A 12 -5.22 -7.02 3.77
CA ILE A 12 -5.56 -5.58 3.79
C ILE A 12 -4.56 -4.81 4.66
N PHE A 13 -4.22 -5.35 5.84
CA PHE A 13 -3.21 -4.75 6.73
C PHE A 13 -1.86 -4.60 6.04
N GLN A 14 -1.39 -5.64 5.34
CA GLN A 14 -0.09 -5.60 4.68
C GLN A 14 -0.07 -4.58 3.53
N ILE A 15 -1.13 -4.52 2.71
CA ILE A 15 -1.20 -3.56 1.59
C ILE A 15 -1.27 -2.12 2.09
N ARG A 16 -1.97 -1.89 3.22
CA ARG A 16 -2.01 -0.58 3.87
C ARG A 16 -0.65 -0.17 4.43
N ASP A 17 0.02 -1.08 5.13
CA ASP A 17 1.37 -0.86 5.69
C ASP A 17 2.37 -0.53 4.58
N ASP A 18 2.34 -1.30 3.49
CA ASP A 18 3.13 -1.08 2.28
C ASP A 18 2.89 0.31 1.66
N LEU A 19 1.63 0.78 1.61
CA LEU A 19 1.29 2.12 1.12
C LEU A 19 1.83 3.20 2.05
N MET A 20 1.60 3.09 3.36
CA MET A 20 2.01 4.09 4.35
C MET A 20 3.53 4.21 4.45
N ASN A 21 4.27 3.11 4.24
CA ASN A 21 5.73 3.13 4.19
C ASN A 21 6.28 4.10 3.13
N LEU A 22 5.57 4.23 1.99
CA LEU A 22 5.97 5.06 0.85
C LEU A 22 5.27 6.43 0.82
N ASP A 23 4.03 6.52 1.31
CA ASP A 23 3.17 7.70 1.22
C ASP A 23 3.34 8.68 2.40
N SER A 24 4.19 8.39 3.38
CA SER A 24 4.43 9.31 4.52
C SER A 24 4.99 10.67 4.05
N THR A 25 4.07 11.60 3.77
CA THR A 25 4.29 12.92 3.17
C THR A 25 5.11 13.88 4.04
N GLU A 26 5.45 13.51 5.26
CA GLU A 26 5.92 14.48 6.24
C GLU A 26 7.44 14.60 6.33
N TYR A 27 8.26 13.66 5.85
CA TYR A 27 9.66 13.72 6.25
C TYR A 27 10.67 13.06 5.29
N ALA A 28 11.11 13.84 4.30
CA ALA A 28 12.48 13.73 3.78
C ALA A 28 13.55 13.92 4.89
N GLN A 29 13.16 14.34 6.10
CA GLN A 29 14.03 14.58 7.25
C GLN A 29 13.91 13.54 8.39
N GLN A 30 13.08 12.50 8.29
CA GLN A 30 12.95 11.47 9.34
C GLN A 30 13.63 10.17 8.93
N LYS A 31 14.30 9.59 9.92
CA LYS A 31 14.68 8.18 9.91
C LYS A 31 13.40 7.35 9.71
N GLY A 32 13.35 6.55 8.64
CA GLY A 32 12.17 5.73 8.34
C GLY A 32 11.52 5.95 6.97
N PHE A 33 11.92 6.99 6.23
CA PHE A 33 11.34 7.26 4.91
C PHE A 33 11.64 6.14 3.90
N ALA A 34 10.57 5.58 3.33
CA ALA A 34 10.60 4.52 2.32
C ALA A 34 11.60 3.41 2.67
N GLU A 35 11.50 2.88 3.89
CA GLU A 35 12.35 1.79 4.37
C GLU A 35 12.23 0.55 3.48
N ASP A 36 11.04 0.27 2.93
CA ASP A 36 10.83 -0.82 1.98
C ASP A 36 11.78 -0.73 0.78
N LEU A 37 12.06 0.48 0.27
CA LEU A 37 13.03 0.70 -0.82
C LEU A 37 14.47 0.44 -0.37
N THR A 38 14.79 0.73 0.88
CA THR A 38 16.12 0.47 1.47
C THR A 38 16.35 -1.02 1.64
N GLU A 39 15.32 -1.76 2.04
CA GLU A 39 15.40 -3.21 2.21
C GLU A 39 15.40 -3.95 0.86
N GLY A 40 14.95 -3.30 -0.20
CA GLY A 40 14.71 -3.87 -1.52
C GLY A 40 13.43 -4.71 -1.55
N LYS A 41 12.43 -4.35 -0.73
CA LYS A 41 11.16 -5.05 -0.60
C LYS A 41 10.26 -4.71 -1.78
N PHE A 42 9.70 -5.76 -2.39
CA PHE A 42 8.67 -5.64 -3.41
C PHE A 42 7.31 -5.45 -2.73
N SER A 43 7.06 -4.27 -2.19
CA SER A 43 5.78 -3.91 -1.59
C SER A 43 4.69 -3.71 -2.66
N PHE A 44 3.42 -3.83 -2.27
CA PHE A 44 2.29 -3.81 -3.20
C PHE A 44 2.30 -2.66 -4.23
N PRO A 45 2.40 -1.37 -3.83
CA PRO A 45 2.48 -0.25 -4.77
C PRO A 45 3.72 -0.29 -5.67
N VAL A 46 4.84 -0.85 -5.20
CA VAL A 46 6.07 -0.99 -6.00
C VAL A 46 5.91 -2.06 -7.07
N ILE A 47 5.32 -3.22 -6.73
CA ILE A 47 5.01 -4.28 -7.68
C ILE A 47 4.08 -3.76 -8.78
N HIS A 48 3.03 -3.03 -8.39
CA HIS A 48 2.14 -2.42 -9.36
C HIS A 48 2.90 -1.41 -10.24
N GLY A 49 3.74 -0.55 -9.66
CA GLY A 49 4.53 0.42 -10.42
C GLY A 49 5.43 -0.21 -11.48
N ILE A 50 6.14 -1.29 -11.13
CA ILE A 50 6.98 -2.06 -12.07
C ILE A 50 6.12 -2.68 -13.19
N SER A 51 4.93 -3.18 -12.85
CA SER A 51 4.04 -3.83 -13.81
C SER A 51 3.33 -2.84 -14.73
N ALA A 52 3.06 -1.63 -14.23
CA ALA A 52 2.37 -0.57 -14.96
C ALA A 52 3.25 0.09 -16.03
N ASP A 53 4.57 0.16 -15.81
CA ASP A 53 5.54 0.54 -16.84
C ASP A 53 6.75 -0.41 -16.83
N PRO A 54 6.68 -1.55 -17.57
CA PRO A 54 7.73 -2.56 -17.57
C PRO A 54 9.01 -2.14 -18.31
N TYR A 55 9.00 -1.01 -19.02
CA TYR A 55 10.17 -0.52 -19.75
C TYR A 55 11.02 0.42 -18.89
N ASN A 56 10.47 0.99 -17.83
CA ASN A 56 11.19 1.87 -16.93
C ASN A 56 11.86 1.07 -15.79
N MET A 57 13.19 1.12 -15.76
CA MET A 57 14.00 0.36 -14.81
C MET A 57 14.19 1.06 -13.46
N LEU A 58 13.71 2.31 -13.28
CA LEU A 58 13.93 3.12 -12.07
C LEU A 58 13.64 2.33 -10.79
N LEU A 59 12.46 1.72 -10.69
CA LEU A 59 12.03 1.00 -9.48
C LEU A 59 12.87 -0.26 -9.26
N LEU A 60 13.18 -1.01 -10.32
CA LEU A 60 14.03 -2.19 -10.23
C LEU A 60 15.46 -1.82 -9.80
N ASP A 61 16.01 -0.74 -10.34
CA ASP A 61 17.35 -0.28 -10.01
C ASP A 61 17.43 0.22 -8.57
N VAL A 62 16.43 0.98 -8.11
CA VAL A 62 16.35 1.44 -6.71
C VAL A 62 16.26 0.26 -5.74
N LEU A 63 15.40 -0.73 -6.01
CA LEU A 63 15.28 -1.93 -5.16
C LEU A 63 16.56 -2.76 -5.14
N ARG A 64 17.24 -2.90 -6.29
CA ARG A 64 18.51 -3.65 -6.39
C ARG A 64 19.65 -2.96 -5.66
N GLN A 65 19.68 -1.63 -5.71
CA GLN A 65 20.70 -0.83 -5.02
C GLN A 65 20.52 -0.82 -3.51
N LYS A 66 19.31 -1.11 -2.99
CA LYS A 66 19.01 -1.04 -1.56
C LYS A 66 19.47 0.30 -0.96
N THR A 67 19.19 1.36 -1.71
CA THR A 67 19.81 2.66 -1.49
C THR A 67 19.24 3.36 -0.24
N SER A 68 20.12 4.04 0.50
CA SER A 68 19.74 4.98 1.55
C SER A 68 19.68 6.43 1.04
N ASP A 69 19.95 6.66 -0.25
CA ASP A 69 19.88 7.98 -0.86
C ASP A 69 18.44 8.50 -0.90
N VAL A 70 18.20 9.57 -0.15
CA VAL A 70 16.89 10.22 -0.03
C VAL A 70 16.40 10.76 -1.37
N ALA A 71 17.29 11.30 -2.22
CA ALA A 71 16.88 11.87 -3.50
C ALA A 71 16.39 10.78 -4.47
N LEU A 72 17.06 9.63 -4.49
CA LEU A 72 16.62 8.47 -5.28
C LEU A 72 15.30 7.90 -4.76
N LYS A 73 15.12 7.82 -3.43
CA LYS A 73 13.85 7.39 -2.82
C LYS A 73 12.70 8.33 -3.17
N ILE A 74 12.91 9.65 -3.08
CA ILE A 74 11.91 10.65 -3.48
C ILE A 74 11.57 10.44 -4.95
N SER A 75 12.56 10.31 -5.83
CA SER A 75 12.33 10.10 -7.26
C SER A 75 11.50 8.83 -7.54
N ALA A 76 11.80 7.73 -6.84
CA ALA A 76 11.02 6.50 -6.94
C ALA A 76 9.58 6.66 -6.42
N VAL A 77 9.39 7.30 -5.27
CA VAL A 77 8.05 7.54 -4.69
C VAL A 77 7.21 8.45 -5.59
N GLU A 78 7.79 9.53 -6.11
CA GLU A 78 7.11 10.43 -7.05
C GLU A 78 6.72 9.69 -8.34
N TYR A 79 7.59 8.82 -8.85
CA TYR A 79 7.29 7.97 -10.00
C TYR A 79 6.13 6.98 -9.73
N ILE A 80 6.11 6.38 -8.54
CA ILE A 80 5.01 5.50 -8.09
C ILE A 80 3.70 6.30 -7.98
N ARG A 81 3.75 7.53 -7.45
CA ARG A 81 2.59 8.39 -7.22
C ARG A 81 2.03 8.98 -8.51
N HIS A 82 2.88 9.57 -9.35
CA HIS A 82 2.46 10.44 -10.44
C HIS A 82 2.53 9.80 -11.82
N ASP A 83 3.53 8.98 -12.12
CA ASP A 83 3.68 8.38 -13.45
C ASP A 83 2.88 7.09 -13.58
N THR A 84 3.05 6.16 -12.64
CA THR A 84 2.37 4.85 -12.67
C THR A 84 1.01 4.85 -11.97
N LYS A 85 0.67 5.94 -11.25
CA LYS A 85 -0.56 6.08 -10.45
C LYS A 85 -0.79 4.93 -9.45
N SER A 86 0.28 4.31 -8.98
CA SER A 86 0.23 3.10 -8.17
C SER A 86 -0.30 3.32 -6.77
N PHE A 87 -0.17 4.52 -6.20
CA PHE A 87 -0.84 4.88 -4.94
C PHE A 87 -2.35 4.90 -5.10
N ALA A 88 -2.86 5.60 -6.13
CA ALA A 88 -4.29 5.63 -6.41
C ALA A 88 -4.85 4.23 -6.71
N TYR A 89 -4.11 3.41 -7.46
CA TYR A 89 -4.48 2.01 -7.67
C TYR A 89 -4.54 1.23 -6.36
N THR A 90 -3.53 1.37 -5.50
CA THR A 90 -3.46 0.67 -4.20
C THR A 90 -4.64 1.03 -3.30
N VAL A 91 -5.00 2.31 -3.22
CA VAL A 91 -6.20 2.77 -2.48
C VAL A 91 -7.46 2.12 -3.07
N SER A 92 -7.62 2.10 -4.40
CA SER A 92 -8.80 1.48 -5.03
C SER A 92 -8.91 -0.03 -4.74
N VAL A 93 -7.78 -0.73 -4.63
CA VAL A 93 -7.75 -2.15 -4.25
C VAL A 93 -8.17 -2.32 -2.80
N LEU A 94 -7.68 -1.47 -1.89
CA LEU A 94 -8.08 -1.47 -0.49
C LEU A 94 -9.61 -1.26 -0.35
N ASP A 95 -10.19 -0.31 -1.08
CA ASP A 95 -11.64 -0.06 -1.08
C ASP A 95 -12.45 -1.27 -1.57
N VAL A 96 -11.96 -1.99 -2.59
CA VAL A 96 -12.60 -3.21 -3.09
C VAL A 96 -12.51 -4.33 -2.06
N LEU A 97 -11.35 -4.52 -1.44
CA LEU A 97 -11.15 -5.55 -0.43
C LEU A 97 -11.99 -5.28 0.83
N GLU A 98 -12.07 -4.03 1.27
CA GLU A 98 -12.90 -3.64 2.41
C GLU A 98 -14.38 -3.92 2.16
N ARG A 99 -14.91 -3.52 1.00
CA ARG A 99 -16.31 -3.80 0.63
C ARG A 99 -16.61 -5.29 0.59
N ARG A 100 -15.71 -6.10 0.04
CA ARG A 100 -15.85 -7.56 0.02
C ARG A 100 -15.85 -8.14 1.44
N LEU A 101 -14.97 -7.65 2.30
CA LEU A 101 -14.89 -8.10 3.69
C LEU A 101 -16.18 -7.74 4.46
N ARG A 102 -16.70 -6.52 4.31
CA ARG A 102 -17.97 -6.10 4.91
C ARG A 102 -19.13 -6.99 4.45
N HIS A 103 -19.22 -7.25 3.15
CA HIS A 103 -20.25 -8.12 2.59
C HIS A 103 -20.16 -9.55 3.15
N GLU A 104 -18.95 -10.10 3.29
CA GLU A 104 -18.75 -11.43 3.89
C GLU A 104 -19.12 -11.48 5.38
N VAL A 105 -18.82 -10.44 6.15
CA VAL A 105 -19.23 -10.34 7.56
C VAL A 105 -20.76 -10.33 7.68
N GLU A 106 -21.44 -9.53 6.87
CA GLU A 106 -22.90 -9.48 6.82
C GLU A 106 -23.50 -10.84 6.45
N ARG A 107 -22.97 -11.48 5.40
CA ARG A 107 -23.41 -12.81 4.92
C ARG A 107 -23.28 -13.90 5.97
N LEU A 108 -22.33 -13.78 6.90
CA LEU A 108 -22.10 -14.73 7.99
C LEU A 108 -22.92 -14.45 9.27
N GLY A 109 -23.84 -13.48 9.23
CA GLY A 109 -24.72 -13.14 10.34
C GLY A 109 -24.27 -11.92 11.17
N GLY A 110 -23.31 -11.15 10.66
CA GLY A 110 -22.82 -9.94 11.29
C GLY A 110 -21.86 -10.18 12.46
N ASN A 111 -20.97 -9.23 12.71
CA ASN A 111 -20.08 -9.27 13.88
C ASN A 111 -19.59 -7.85 14.21
N VAL A 112 -20.13 -7.29 15.29
CA VAL A 112 -19.83 -5.91 15.74
C VAL A 112 -18.34 -5.68 16.00
N ILE A 113 -17.60 -6.69 16.46
CA ILE A 113 -16.16 -6.56 16.69
C ILE A 113 -15.43 -6.47 15.35
N LEU A 114 -15.79 -7.33 14.38
CA LEU A 114 -15.18 -7.30 13.06
C LEU A 114 -15.52 -5.99 12.32
N GLU A 115 -16.76 -5.51 12.40
CA GLU A 115 -17.16 -4.23 11.82
C GLU A 115 -16.33 -3.07 12.37
N ARG A 116 -16.14 -2.99 13.69
CA ARG A 116 -15.29 -1.96 14.31
C ARG A 116 -13.84 -2.05 13.90
N ILE A 117 -13.31 -3.27 13.71
CA ILE A 117 -11.95 -3.46 13.18
C ILE A 117 -11.89 -2.94 11.75
N ILE A 118 -12.88 -3.25 10.90
CA ILE A 118 -12.92 -2.75 9.51
C ILE A 118 -12.99 -1.22 9.50
N ASP A 119 -13.78 -0.60 10.36
CA ASP A 119 -13.87 0.87 10.47
C ASP A 119 -12.53 1.50 10.87
N PHE A 120 -11.79 0.89 11.79
CA PHE A 120 -10.43 1.33 12.15
C PHE A 120 -9.45 1.20 10.96
N LEU A 121 -9.71 0.26 10.06
CA LEU A 121 -8.87 0.00 8.90
C LEU A 121 -9.17 0.84 7.67
N HIS A 122 -10.31 1.51 7.66
CA HIS A 122 -10.68 2.42 6.59
C HIS A 122 -9.63 3.54 6.46
N ILE A 123 -9.18 3.79 5.24
CA ILE A 123 -8.37 4.96 4.89
C ILE A 123 -9.31 5.89 4.14
N GLU A 124 -9.53 7.10 4.64
CA GLU A 124 -10.20 8.12 3.83
C GLU A 124 -9.39 8.27 2.55
N SER A 125 -10.03 8.07 1.40
CA SER A 125 -9.38 8.23 0.09
C SER A 125 -8.57 9.52 0.13
N LEU A 126 -7.26 9.45 -0.10
CA LEU A 126 -6.38 10.61 -0.15
C LEU A 126 -7.09 11.72 -0.92
N GLY A 127 -7.59 12.69 -0.16
CA GLY A 127 -8.37 13.78 -0.69
C GLY A 127 -7.49 14.51 -1.69
N SER A 128 -8.06 14.73 -2.87
CA SER A 128 -7.60 15.73 -3.83
C SER A 128 -7.14 17.00 -3.11
N ALA A 129 -5.83 17.20 -3.05
CA ALA A 129 -5.17 18.47 -2.78
C ALA A 129 -4.08 18.65 -3.84
#